data_AF-A0A7J9JZA1-F1
#
_entry.id   AF-A0A7J9JZA1-F1
#
_cell.length_a   1.000
_cell.length_b   1.000
_cell.length_c   1.000
_cell.angle_alpha   90.00
_cell.angle_beta   90.00
_cell.angle_gamma   90.00
#
_symmetry.space_group_name_H-M   'P 1'
#
loop_
_entity.id
_entity.type
_entity.pdbx_description
1 polymer ?
#
loop_
_entity_poly.entity_id
_entity_poly.type
_entity_poly.pdbx_seq_one_letter_code
_entity_poly.pdbx_strand_id
1 'polypeptide(L)'
;SPPLSIVKALTSKPNPVITTSNLEPSWFIPWSYVRHFSSRKSDDSENEAEMEESSDGEGESDEMTSDMVRDYSPEEKEAEAAAIGYKVVGPLQRSDRVFKDYEPVFAVVQFKVSNGDSIFTERLKFCEVNDKLILNKVLLLGSPTQTIIGRPILPDAAVHAVVEEHALDAKVIIFKKKRRKNYRRTKGHRQELTKLRITGIQGIEKPEIKTDGKPLKAAVKKPEKIAATA
;
A
#
# COMPACT_ATOMS: atom_id res chain seq x y z
N SER A 1 -3.80 58.77 32.97
CA SER A 1 -3.38 58.05 34.19
C SER A 1 -4.33 56.88 34.40
N PRO A 2 -3.90 55.66 34.79
CA PRO A 2 -2.56 55.15 35.12
C PRO A 2 -2.19 53.91 34.22
N PRO A 3 -1.33 52.92 34.60
CA PRO A 3 0.06 52.88 34.11
C PRO A 3 0.57 51.55 33.51
N LEU A 4 1.69 51.67 32.78
CA LEU A 4 2.92 50.86 32.72
C LEU A 4 2.91 49.32 32.91
N SER A 5 3.51 48.69 31.89
CA SER A 5 4.51 47.61 31.89
C SER A 5 4.23 46.27 32.60
N ILE A 6 4.60 45.18 31.90
CA ILE A 6 5.65 44.22 32.31
C ILE A 6 5.70 43.08 31.29
N VAL A 7 6.84 42.99 30.60
CA VAL A 7 7.22 41.84 29.76
C VAL A 7 7.70 40.73 30.69
N LYS A 8 7.07 39.56 30.65
CA LYS A 8 7.45 38.41 31.48
C LYS A 8 8.31 37.45 30.65
N ALA A 9 9.62 37.57 30.80
CA ALA A 9 10.58 36.60 30.28
C ALA A 9 10.43 35.27 31.03
N LEU A 10 10.18 34.18 30.31
CA LEU A 10 10.21 32.80 30.82
C LEU A 10 11.63 32.27 30.65
N THR A 11 12.44 32.32 31.70
CA THR A 11 13.68 31.56 31.81
C THR A 11 13.35 30.19 32.40
N SER A 12 13.64 29.13 31.66
CA SER A 12 13.50 27.74 32.10
C SER A 12 14.56 27.44 33.16
N LYS A 13 14.13 27.00 34.34
CA LYS A 13 15.03 26.39 35.33
C LYS A 13 15.20 24.90 35.01
N PRO A 14 16.41 24.33 35.14
CA PRO A 14 16.63 22.90 34.98
C PRO A 14 16.11 22.11 36.20
N ASN A 15 15.49 20.97 35.95
CA ASN A 15 15.05 20.04 37.00
C ASN A 15 16.26 19.34 37.65
N PRO A 16 16.27 19.16 38.98
CA PRO A 16 17.36 18.44 39.65
C PRO A 16 17.27 16.93 39.44
N VAL A 17 18.43 16.33 39.20
CA VAL A 17 18.68 14.89 39.22
C VAL A 17 18.57 14.41 40.67
N ILE A 18 17.62 13.52 40.95
CA ILE A 18 17.52 12.82 42.23
C ILE A 18 18.13 11.44 42.05
N THR A 19 19.32 11.27 42.61
CA THR A 19 19.91 9.99 42.97
C THR A 19 19.24 9.48 44.26
N THR A 20 18.65 8.29 44.22
CA THR A 20 18.39 7.50 45.44
C THR A 20 18.93 6.09 45.28
N SER A 21 19.74 5.75 46.27
CA SER A 21 20.39 4.50 46.58
C SER A 21 19.43 3.33 46.82
N ASN A 22 19.91 2.15 46.41
CA ASN A 22 19.71 0.82 47.00
C ASN A 22 18.56 0.63 48.00
N LEU A 23 17.57 -0.15 47.57
CA LEU A 23 16.75 -1.03 48.40
C LEU A 23 16.32 -2.21 47.51
N GLU A 24 16.90 -3.38 47.77
CA GLU A 24 16.50 -4.65 47.16
C GLU A 24 15.13 -5.10 47.67
N PRO A 25 14.32 -5.72 46.81
CA PRO A 25 13.39 -6.74 47.25
C PRO A 25 13.77 -8.08 46.61
N SER A 26 14.32 -8.96 47.44
CA SER A 26 14.21 -10.40 47.27
C SER A 26 12.74 -10.77 47.00
N TRP A 27 12.50 -11.61 45.99
CA TRP A 27 11.55 -12.74 45.93
C TRP A 27 11.40 -13.17 44.46
N PHE A 28 12.47 -13.81 43.95
CA PHE A 28 12.40 -14.66 42.76
C PHE A 28 12.02 -16.07 43.20
N ILE A 29 10.88 -16.58 42.73
CA ILE A 29 10.59 -18.02 42.71
C ILE A 29 10.18 -18.36 41.27
N PRO A 30 10.94 -19.21 40.55
CA PRO A 30 10.56 -19.65 39.21
C PRO A 30 9.53 -20.78 39.29
N TRP A 31 8.37 -20.57 38.66
CA TRP A 31 7.36 -21.61 38.44
C TRP A 31 7.75 -22.44 37.23
N SER A 32 8.45 -23.56 37.46
CA SER A 32 8.57 -24.64 36.47
C SER A 32 7.62 -25.77 36.87
N TYR A 33 6.49 -25.92 36.18
CA TYR A 33 5.78 -27.20 36.16
C TYR A 33 5.29 -27.51 34.75
N VAL A 34 5.90 -28.54 34.19
CA VAL A 34 5.56 -29.22 32.94
C VAL A 34 4.14 -29.77 33.07
N ARG A 35 3.20 -29.33 32.23
CA ARG A 35 1.89 -29.98 32.14
C ARG A 35 1.99 -31.14 31.16
N HIS A 36 2.10 -32.34 31.71
CA HIS A 36 1.83 -33.57 30.98
C HIS A 36 0.33 -33.62 30.61
N PHE A 37 0.07 -33.87 29.33
CA PHE A 37 -1.26 -34.16 28.80
C PHE A 37 -1.64 -35.59 29.20
N SER A 38 -2.35 -35.74 30.32
CA SER A 38 -2.92 -37.02 30.74
C SER A 38 -4.32 -37.18 30.17
N SER A 39 -4.44 -37.86 29.02
CA SER A 39 -5.71 -38.46 28.61
C SER A 39 -5.87 -39.81 29.31
N ARG A 40 -6.67 -39.84 30.38
CA ARG A 40 -7.36 -41.05 30.82
C ARG A 40 -8.85 -40.77 30.74
N LYS A 41 -9.51 -41.33 29.73
CA LYS A 41 -10.95 -41.51 29.69
C LYS A 41 -11.18 -42.96 29.28
N SER A 42 -11.46 -43.78 30.29
CA SER A 42 -11.85 -45.18 30.17
C SER A 42 -13.36 -45.29 29.97
N ASP A 43 -13.71 -46.39 29.32
CA ASP A 43 -15.01 -47.03 29.13
C ASP A 43 -15.87 -46.58 27.94
N ASP A 44 -15.80 -47.35 26.85
CA ASP A 44 -16.99 -48.07 26.39
C ASP A 44 -16.63 -49.40 25.68
N SER A 45 -17.20 -50.48 26.24
CA SER A 45 -17.62 -51.78 25.69
C SER A 45 -16.78 -52.57 24.67
N GLU A 46 -16.55 -53.83 25.07
CA GLU A 46 -16.06 -54.99 24.34
C GLU A 46 -16.82 -55.25 23.02
N ASN A 47 -16.07 -55.49 21.93
CA ASN A 47 -16.47 -56.44 20.90
C ASN A 47 -15.22 -57.01 20.21
N GLU A 48 -14.88 -58.25 20.57
CA GLU A 48 -13.86 -59.08 19.94
C GLU A 48 -14.43 -59.66 18.63
N ALA A 49 -13.81 -59.33 17.49
CA ALA A 49 -13.96 -60.08 16.25
C ALA A 49 -12.67 -59.96 15.42
N GLU A 50 -11.79 -60.93 15.66
CA GLU A 50 -10.85 -61.63 14.77
C GLU A 50 -10.16 -60.88 13.59
N MET A 51 -8.84 -60.76 13.75
CA MET A 51 -7.78 -61.28 12.84
C MET A 51 -8.06 -61.31 11.32
N GLU A 52 -7.27 -60.54 10.55
CA GLU A 52 -6.30 -61.08 9.58
C GLU A 52 -5.40 -59.96 9.00
N GLU A 53 -4.11 -60.27 8.88
CA GLU A 53 -3.03 -59.43 8.33
C GLU A 53 -3.19 -59.21 6.81
N SER A 54 -2.80 -58.03 6.30
CA SER A 54 -1.91 -57.96 5.13
C SER A 54 -1.50 -56.52 4.75
N SER A 55 -0.17 -56.29 4.80
CA SER A 55 0.61 -55.48 3.86
C SER A 55 0.32 -53.97 3.74
N ASP A 56 0.89 -53.18 4.66
CA ASP A 56 1.19 -51.76 4.44
C ASP A 56 2.71 -51.63 4.32
N GLY A 57 3.28 -51.28 3.17
CA GLY A 57 3.09 -50.00 2.49
C GLY A 57 4.39 -49.22 2.72
N GLU A 58 5.28 -49.24 1.72
CA GLU A 58 6.61 -48.64 1.81
C GLU A 58 6.53 -47.19 2.33
N GLY A 59 7.42 -46.86 3.25
CA GLY A 59 7.52 -45.53 3.85
C GLY A 59 7.74 -44.48 2.78
N GLU A 60 6.68 -43.78 2.42
CA GLU A 60 6.74 -42.52 1.70
C GLU A 60 7.40 -41.52 2.65
N SER A 61 8.69 -41.26 2.40
CA SER A 61 9.42 -40.19 3.04
C SER A 61 8.61 -38.91 2.88
N ASP A 62 8.21 -38.30 4.01
CA ASP A 62 7.80 -36.90 4.09
C ASP A 62 8.99 -36.02 3.66
N GLU A 63 9.30 -36.04 2.36
CA GLU A 63 10.10 -35.02 1.72
C GLU A 63 9.27 -33.76 1.82
N MET A 64 9.63 -32.93 2.80
CA MET A 64 9.32 -31.51 2.83
C MET A 64 9.48 -30.99 1.41
N THR A 65 8.37 -30.78 0.70
CA THR A 65 8.36 -30.06 -0.56
C THR A 65 8.77 -28.64 -0.20
N SER A 66 10.07 -28.39 -0.15
CA SER A 66 10.62 -27.05 -0.14
C SER A 66 9.89 -26.32 -1.24
N ASP A 67 9.13 -25.28 -0.89
CA ASP A 67 8.44 -24.42 -1.83
C ASP A 67 9.46 -24.01 -2.90
N MET A 68 9.51 -24.76 -4.01
CA MET A 68 10.42 -24.49 -5.10
C MET A 68 9.94 -23.16 -5.64
N VAL A 69 10.68 -22.10 -5.31
CA VAL A 69 10.53 -20.81 -5.96
C VAL A 69 10.76 -21.10 -7.43
N ARG A 70 9.66 -21.16 -8.20
CA ARG A 70 9.75 -21.25 -9.65
C ARG A 70 10.48 -19.98 -10.09
N ASP A 71 11.73 -20.13 -10.48
CA ASP A 71 12.51 -19.06 -11.07
C ASP A 71 11.92 -18.79 -12.45
N TYR A 72 10.99 -17.84 -12.52
CA TYR A 72 10.43 -17.40 -13.80
C TYR A 72 11.56 -16.90 -14.68
N SER A 73 11.63 -17.41 -15.91
CA SER A 73 12.51 -16.85 -16.93
C SER A 73 12.11 -15.39 -17.20
N PRO A 74 13.06 -14.48 -17.50
CA PRO A 74 12.74 -13.09 -17.85
C PRO A 74 11.65 -12.97 -18.93
N GLU A 75 11.67 -13.86 -19.93
CA GLU A 75 10.70 -13.88 -21.02
C GLU A 75 9.29 -14.24 -20.53
N GLU A 76 9.17 -15.16 -19.57
CA GLU A 76 7.89 -15.55 -18.97
C GLU A 76 7.32 -14.41 -18.13
N LYS A 77 8.17 -13.71 -17.35
CA LYS A 77 7.76 -12.53 -16.58
C LYS A 77 7.19 -11.44 -17.48
N GLU A 78 7.87 -11.17 -18.60
CA GLU A 78 7.42 -10.19 -19.58
C GLU A 78 6.13 -10.61 -20.27
N ALA A 79 5.98 -11.89 -20.62
CA ALA A 79 4.77 -12.43 -21.24
C ALA A 79 3.56 -12.36 -20.29
N GLU A 80 3.72 -12.73 -19.01
CA GLU A 80 2.66 -12.62 -18.01
C GLU A 80 2.30 -11.16 -17.72
N ALA A 81 3.29 -10.27 -17.61
CA ALA A 81 3.04 -8.83 -17.46
C ALA A 81 2.27 -8.26 -18.65
N ALA A 82 2.66 -8.63 -19.87
CA ALA A 82 1.98 -8.23 -21.11
C ALA A 82 0.55 -8.78 -21.18
N ALA A 83 0.32 -10.01 -20.72
CA ALA A 83 -1.00 -10.61 -20.64
C ALA A 83 -1.92 -9.85 -19.68
N ILE A 84 -1.39 -9.36 -18.54
CA ILE A 84 -2.13 -8.47 -17.63
C ILE A 84 -2.35 -7.09 -18.27
N GLY A 85 -1.37 -6.61 -19.04
CA GLY A 85 -1.48 -5.39 -19.85
C GLY A 85 -0.48 -4.29 -19.49
N TYR A 86 0.61 -4.63 -18.81
CA TYR A 86 1.68 -3.70 -18.47
C TYR A 86 3.03 -4.21 -18.95
N LYS A 87 3.96 -3.27 -19.15
CA LYS A 87 5.36 -3.54 -19.45
C LYS A 87 6.23 -2.82 -18.43
N VAL A 88 7.21 -3.52 -17.88
CA VAL A 88 8.23 -2.93 -17.01
C VAL A 88 9.35 -2.37 -17.89
N VAL A 89 9.69 -1.10 -17.71
CA VAL A 89 10.79 -0.44 -18.45
C VAL A 89 12.08 -0.48 -17.65
N GLY A 90 11.97 -0.48 -16.32
CA GLY A 90 13.09 -0.52 -15.39
C GLY A 90 13.00 0.58 -14.32
N PRO A 91 14.02 0.69 -13.46
CA PRO A 91 13.98 1.54 -12.28
C PRO A 91 14.07 3.03 -12.62
N LEU A 92 13.33 3.83 -11.87
CA LEU A 92 13.36 5.28 -11.91
C LEU A 92 14.70 5.81 -11.40
N GLN A 93 15.40 6.54 -12.26
CA GLN A 93 16.65 7.20 -11.89
C GLN A 93 16.37 8.51 -11.17
N ARG A 94 17.23 8.87 -10.21
CA ARG A 94 17.07 10.09 -9.40
C ARG A 94 17.10 11.38 -10.23
N SER A 95 17.75 11.37 -11.38
CA SER A 95 17.82 12.49 -12.33
C SER A 95 16.52 12.72 -13.09
N ASP A 96 15.66 11.70 -13.19
CA ASP A 96 14.51 11.74 -14.06
C ASP A 96 13.39 12.57 -13.44
N ARG A 97 13.11 13.74 -14.03
CA ARG A 97 11.95 14.57 -13.68
C ARG A 97 10.70 14.04 -14.37
N VAL A 98 10.18 12.91 -13.89
CA VAL A 98 9.08 12.19 -14.56
C VAL A 98 7.71 12.78 -14.24
N PHE A 99 7.57 13.43 -13.08
CA PHE A 99 6.34 14.14 -12.73
C PHE A 99 6.33 15.52 -13.40
N LYS A 100 5.39 15.68 -14.33
CA LYS A 100 5.14 16.93 -15.06
C LYS A 100 3.98 17.69 -14.43
N ASP A 101 3.86 18.96 -14.78
CA ASP A 101 2.67 19.75 -14.45
C ASP A 101 1.42 19.12 -15.05
N TYR A 102 0.27 19.44 -14.45
CA TYR A 102 -1.01 18.88 -14.85
C TYR A 102 -1.30 19.17 -16.33
N GLU A 103 -1.57 18.12 -17.09
CA GLU A 103 -2.02 18.19 -18.48
C GLU A 103 -3.53 17.88 -18.52
N PRO A 104 -4.37 18.63 -19.26
CA PRO A 104 -5.82 18.43 -19.31
C PRO A 104 -6.19 17.24 -20.22
N VAL A 105 -5.56 16.10 -19.98
CA VAL A 105 -5.75 14.85 -20.72
C VAL A 105 -6.03 13.75 -19.72
N PHE A 106 -6.99 12.90 -20.03
CA PHE A 106 -7.28 11.70 -19.24
C PHE A 106 -7.31 10.46 -20.11
N ALA A 107 -7.01 9.33 -19.49
CA ALA A 107 -7.13 8.01 -20.08
C ALA A 107 -8.06 7.16 -19.21
N VAL A 108 -8.66 6.14 -19.80
CA VAL A 108 -9.44 5.13 -19.06
C VAL A 108 -8.73 3.79 -19.20
N VAL A 109 -8.18 3.31 -18.08
CA VAL A 109 -7.48 2.03 -17.90
C VAL A 109 -8.12 1.32 -16.72
N GLN A 110 -9.28 0.67 -16.90
CA GLN A 110 -10.24 0.25 -15.84
C GLN A 110 -10.72 1.41 -14.93
N PHE A 111 -9.80 2.23 -14.44
CA PHE A 111 -9.95 3.51 -13.77
C PHE A 111 -9.80 4.68 -14.76
N LYS A 112 -10.42 5.81 -14.45
CA LYS A 112 -10.12 7.08 -15.11
C LYS A 112 -8.88 7.69 -14.44
N VAL A 113 -7.88 8.03 -15.25
CA VAL A 113 -6.60 8.56 -14.77
C VAL A 113 -6.18 9.80 -15.55
N SER A 114 -5.56 10.74 -14.84
CA SER A 114 -4.92 11.94 -15.38
C SER A 114 -3.47 12.00 -14.93
N ASN A 115 -2.68 12.92 -15.50
CA ASN A 115 -1.30 13.11 -15.06
C ASN A 115 -1.24 13.51 -13.57
N GLY A 116 -0.42 12.82 -12.78
CA GLY A 116 -0.23 13.07 -11.36
C GLY A 116 -1.24 12.37 -10.46
N ASP A 117 -2.13 11.52 -10.97
CA ASP A 117 -3.03 10.75 -10.12
C ASP A 117 -2.29 9.58 -9.44
N SER A 118 -2.69 9.26 -8.21
CA SER A 118 -2.27 8.04 -7.51
C SER A 118 -3.43 7.05 -7.48
N ILE A 119 -3.21 5.81 -7.93
CA ILE A 119 -4.21 4.76 -7.94
C ILE A 119 -3.71 3.51 -7.22
N PHE A 120 -4.62 2.77 -6.60
CA PHE A 120 -4.34 1.44 -6.06
C PHE A 120 -4.83 0.38 -7.03
N THR A 121 -3.98 -0.59 -7.30
CA THR A 121 -4.25 -1.72 -8.18
C THR A 121 -3.98 -3.03 -7.45
N GLU A 122 -4.41 -4.14 -8.04
CA GLU A 122 -4.04 -5.47 -7.55
C GLU A 122 -2.51 -5.63 -7.53
N ARG A 123 -2.01 -6.57 -6.72
CA ARG A 123 -0.57 -6.82 -6.61
C ARG A 123 0.03 -7.20 -7.97
N LEU A 124 0.97 -6.39 -8.43
CA LEU A 124 1.79 -6.68 -9.59
C LEU A 124 3.02 -7.48 -9.13
N LYS A 125 3.22 -8.67 -9.70
CA LYS A 125 4.24 -9.63 -9.25
C LYS A 125 5.65 -9.30 -9.73
N PHE A 126 5.78 -8.74 -10.93
CA PHE A 126 7.05 -8.61 -11.66
C PHE A 126 7.60 -7.19 -11.67
N CYS A 127 7.16 -6.33 -10.76
CA CYS A 127 7.67 -4.97 -10.63
C CYS A 127 8.15 -4.70 -9.21
N GLU A 128 9.16 -3.86 -9.10
CA GLU A 128 9.71 -3.39 -7.84
C GLU A 128 9.31 -1.94 -7.56
N VAL A 129 9.61 -1.48 -6.36
CA VAL A 129 9.35 -0.09 -5.95
C VAL A 129 10.26 0.85 -6.73
N ASN A 130 9.69 1.95 -7.23
CA ASN A 130 10.30 2.90 -8.16
C ASN A 130 10.48 2.41 -9.60
N ASP A 131 9.92 1.27 -10.00
CA ASP A 131 9.92 0.91 -11.42
C ASP A 131 8.99 1.78 -12.25
N LYS A 132 9.44 2.08 -13.48
CA LYS A 132 8.63 2.70 -14.53
C LYS A 132 7.85 1.61 -15.25
N LEU A 133 6.54 1.80 -15.32
CA LEU A 133 5.59 0.94 -15.98
C LEU A 133 4.95 1.66 -17.16
N ILE A 134 4.69 0.91 -18.22
CA ILE A 134 3.85 1.33 -19.34
C ILE A 134 2.60 0.44 -19.33
N LEU A 135 1.43 1.05 -19.15
CA LEU A 135 0.13 0.38 -19.24
C LEU A 135 -0.38 0.48 -20.68
N ASN A 136 -0.48 -0.67 -21.35
CA ASN A 136 -0.84 -0.76 -22.78
C ASN A 136 -2.35 -0.99 -22.98
N LYS A 137 -3.05 -1.52 -21.96
CA LYS A 137 -4.51 -1.75 -22.04
C LYS A 137 -5.31 -0.47 -21.80
N VAL A 138 -5.27 0.43 -22.77
CA VAL A 138 -6.05 1.68 -22.73
C VAL A 138 -7.34 1.51 -23.50
N LEU A 139 -8.46 1.85 -22.86
CA LEU A 139 -9.80 1.72 -23.45
C LEU A 139 -10.26 3.01 -24.14
N LEU A 140 -9.90 4.16 -23.57
CA LEU A 140 -10.36 5.47 -24.03
C LEU A 140 -9.31 6.52 -23.69
N LEU A 141 -9.13 7.49 -24.60
CA LEU A 141 -8.37 8.72 -24.36
C LEU A 141 -9.30 9.93 -24.53
N GLY A 142 -9.15 10.91 -23.64
CA GLY A 142 -9.96 12.12 -23.65
C GLY A 142 -9.11 13.36 -23.44
N SER A 143 -9.38 14.36 -24.27
CA SER A 143 -8.86 15.72 -24.23
C SER A 143 -10.07 16.67 -24.34
N PRO A 144 -9.99 17.94 -23.92
CA PRO A 144 -11.10 18.89 -24.09
C PRO A 144 -11.54 19.07 -25.55
N THR A 145 -10.67 18.78 -26.52
CA THR A 145 -10.98 18.92 -27.95
C THR A 145 -11.45 17.62 -28.61
N GLN A 146 -10.98 16.47 -28.13
CA GLN A 146 -11.20 15.19 -28.79
C GLN A 146 -11.35 14.03 -27.80
N THR A 147 -12.17 13.06 -28.16
CA THR A 147 -12.32 11.80 -27.42
C THR A 147 -12.11 10.63 -28.38
N ILE A 148 -11.17 9.76 -28.05
CA ILE A 148 -10.82 8.58 -28.85
C ILE A 148 -11.26 7.35 -28.05
N ILE A 149 -12.15 6.55 -28.64
CA ILE A 149 -12.75 5.37 -28.01
C ILE A 149 -12.20 4.12 -28.67
N GLY A 150 -11.62 3.21 -27.87
CA GLY A 150 -11.07 1.94 -28.31
C GLY A 150 -12.13 0.89 -28.63
N ARG A 151 -11.73 -0.11 -29.44
CA ARG A 151 -12.56 -1.27 -29.80
C ARG A 151 -11.70 -2.54 -29.88
N PRO A 152 -11.49 -3.30 -28.79
CA PRO A 152 -11.76 -2.99 -27.37
C PRO A 152 -10.65 -2.15 -26.71
N ILE A 153 -9.43 -2.14 -27.27
CA ILE A 153 -8.27 -1.37 -26.78
C ILE A 153 -7.78 -0.41 -27.87
N LEU A 154 -7.04 0.62 -27.48
CA LEU A 154 -6.35 1.54 -28.39
C LEU A 154 -4.88 1.11 -28.54
N PRO A 155 -4.41 0.76 -29.75
CA PRO A 155 -3.06 0.21 -29.94
C PRO A 155 -1.95 1.26 -29.76
N ASP A 156 -2.20 2.51 -30.17
CA ASP A 156 -1.19 3.58 -30.14
C ASP A 156 -1.21 4.39 -28.83
N ALA A 157 -2.00 3.95 -27.86
CA ALA A 157 -2.18 4.61 -26.58
C ALA A 157 -1.34 3.93 -25.50
N ALA A 158 -0.63 4.73 -24.71
CA ALA A 158 0.18 4.23 -23.60
C ALA A 158 0.08 5.17 -22.40
N VAL A 159 -0.11 4.60 -21.21
CA VAL A 159 -0.08 5.34 -19.94
C VAL A 159 1.21 5.00 -19.21
N HIS A 160 2.02 6.02 -18.94
CA HIS A 160 3.26 5.90 -18.17
C HIS A 160 2.95 6.09 -16.69
N ALA A 161 3.44 5.18 -15.87
CA ALA A 161 3.26 5.18 -14.43
C ALA A 161 4.55 4.77 -13.72
N VAL A 162 4.64 5.12 -12.44
CA VAL A 162 5.70 4.68 -11.54
C VAL A 162 5.10 3.96 -10.35
N VAL A 163 5.73 2.87 -9.92
CA VAL A 163 5.36 2.16 -8.69
C VAL A 163 5.88 2.97 -7.49
N GLU A 164 4.99 3.50 -6.66
CA GLU A 164 5.37 4.22 -5.44
C GLU A 164 5.65 3.26 -4.29
N GLU A 165 4.77 2.29 -4.08
CA GLU A 165 4.86 1.34 -2.97
C GLU A 165 3.97 0.11 -3.21
N HIS A 166 4.31 -0.97 -2.51
CA HIS A 166 3.42 -2.11 -2.32
C HIS A 166 2.83 -2.04 -0.92
N ALA A 167 1.51 -1.94 -0.83
CA ALA A 167 0.79 -1.73 0.41
C ALA A 167 -0.11 -2.91 0.74
N LEU A 168 -0.41 -3.09 2.02
CA LEU A 168 -1.47 -4.00 2.47
C LEU A 168 -2.75 -3.20 2.71
N ASP A 169 -3.86 -3.70 2.19
CA ASP A 169 -5.17 -3.12 2.42
C ASP A 169 -5.58 -3.23 3.91
N ALA A 170 -6.62 -2.48 4.25
CA ALA A 170 -7.29 -2.59 5.53
C ALA A 170 -7.68 -4.04 5.82
N LYS A 171 -7.56 -4.44 7.10
CA LYS A 171 -7.91 -5.80 7.51
C LYS A 171 -9.42 -6.01 7.38
N VAL A 172 -9.82 -6.89 6.47
CA VAL A 172 -11.19 -7.37 6.35
C VAL A 172 -11.37 -8.56 7.30
N ILE A 173 -12.33 -8.47 8.23
CA ILE A 173 -12.60 -9.53 9.21
C ILE A 173 -13.72 -10.42 8.68
N ILE A 174 -13.39 -11.68 8.41
CA ILE A 174 -14.33 -12.72 8.00
C ILE A 174 -14.78 -13.47 9.25
N PHE A 175 -16.02 -13.24 9.66
CA PHE A 175 -16.64 -13.94 10.79
C PHE A 175 -17.64 -14.98 10.31
N LYS A 176 -17.38 -16.26 10.58
CA LYS A 176 -18.27 -17.38 10.27
C LYS A 176 -18.90 -17.90 11.56
N LYS A 177 -20.23 -17.97 11.63
CA LYS A 177 -20.96 -18.52 12.79
C LYS A 177 -22.14 -19.38 12.32
N LYS A 178 -22.33 -20.55 12.95
CA LYS A 178 -23.53 -21.38 12.77
C LYS A 178 -24.33 -21.43 14.07
N ARG A 179 -25.63 -21.17 13.97
CA ARG A 179 -26.55 -21.14 15.12
C ARG A 179 -26.68 -22.53 15.75
N ARG A 180 -26.66 -22.63 17.08
CA ARG A 180 -26.81 -23.88 17.87
C ARG A 180 -25.79 -25.00 17.57
N LYS A 181 -24.73 -24.73 16.80
CA LYS A 181 -23.70 -25.72 16.45
C LYS A 181 -22.34 -25.47 17.13
N ASN A 182 -22.29 -24.55 18.11
CA ASN A 182 -21.06 -24.07 18.76
C ASN A 182 -19.91 -23.73 17.79
N TYR A 183 -20.24 -23.43 16.53
CA TYR A 183 -19.28 -23.14 15.48
C TYR A 183 -19.20 -21.63 15.31
N ARG A 184 -18.04 -21.08 15.66
CA ARG A 184 -17.65 -19.69 15.41
C ARG A 184 -16.18 -19.65 15.01
N ARG A 185 -15.85 -18.96 13.93
CA ARG A 185 -14.47 -18.75 13.44
C ARG A 185 -14.33 -17.30 12.98
N THR A 186 -13.25 -16.66 13.40
CA THR A 186 -12.89 -15.30 12.97
C THR A 186 -11.56 -15.39 12.26
N LYS A 187 -11.49 -14.98 10.99
CA LYS A 187 -10.25 -14.90 10.21
C LYS A 187 -10.08 -13.49 9.68
N GLY A 188 -8.86 -12.95 9.74
CA GLY A 188 -8.53 -11.70 9.04
C GLY A 188 -8.02 -11.98 7.63
N HIS A 189 -8.36 -11.13 6.68
CA HIS A 189 -7.76 -11.05 5.36
C HIS A 189 -7.18 -9.64 5.15
N ARG A 190 -6.01 -9.55 4.54
CA ARG A 190 -5.43 -8.30 4.05
C ARG A 190 -4.99 -8.56 2.62
N GLN A 191 -5.51 -7.77 1.68
CA GLN A 191 -5.13 -7.88 0.28
C GLN A 191 -3.86 -7.10 0.03
N GLU A 192 -2.94 -7.64 -0.76
CA GLU A 192 -1.80 -6.90 -1.27
C GLU A 192 -2.19 -6.03 -2.45
N LEU A 193 -1.77 -4.77 -2.42
CA LEU A 193 -2.05 -3.77 -3.43
C LEU A 193 -0.76 -3.12 -3.89
N THR A 194 -0.77 -2.60 -5.11
CA THR A 194 0.31 -1.77 -5.65
C THR A 194 -0.20 -0.37 -5.89
N LYS A 195 0.50 0.62 -5.32
CA LYS A 195 0.20 2.02 -5.52
C LYS A 195 0.99 2.54 -6.71
N LEU A 196 0.28 2.98 -7.73
CA LEU A 196 0.86 3.54 -8.95
C LEU A 196 0.63 5.05 -8.97
N ARG A 197 1.65 5.79 -9.39
CA ARG A 197 1.56 7.22 -9.68
C ARG A 197 1.66 7.42 -11.18
N ILE A 198 0.65 8.04 -11.76
CA ILE A 198 0.58 8.29 -13.20
C ILE A 198 1.47 9.48 -13.54
N THR A 199 2.35 9.29 -14.52
CA THR A 199 3.32 10.30 -14.92
C THR A 199 3.00 10.98 -16.25
N GLY A 200 2.24 10.30 -17.12
CA GLY A 200 1.92 10.86 -18.41
C GLY A 200 1.10 9.91 -19.27
N ILE A 201 0.39 10.50 -20.22
CA ILE A 201 -0.47 9.81 -21.18
C ILE A 201 0.05 10.13 -22.58
N GLN A 202 0.12 9.11 -23.44
CA GLN A 202 0.53 9.19 -24.83
C GLN A 202 -0.60 8.71 -25.76
N GLY A 203 -0.59 9.18 -27.01
CA GLY A 203 -1.57 8.77 -28.03
C GLY A 203 -2.70 9.77 -28.29
N ILE A 204 -2.63 10.99 -27.74
CA ILE A 204 -3.62 12.05 -27.97
C ILE A 204 -2.93 13.41 -28.06
N GLU A 205 -3.44 14.28 -28.92
CA GLU A 205 -2.94 15.65 -29.04
C GLU A 205 -3.26 16.43 -27.77
N LYS A 206 -2.23 17.07 -27.22
CA LYS A 206 -2.29 17.83 -25.98
C LYS A 206 -2.60 19.28 -26.32
N PRO A 207 -3.73 19.84 -25.87
CA PRO A 207 -4.00 21.25 -26.07
C PRO A 207 -3.03 22.07 -25.21
N GLU A 208 -2.45 23.12 -25.78
CA GLU A 208 -1.59 24.03 -25.05
C GLU A 208 -2.39 24.73 -23.95
N ILE A 209 -1.94 24.58 -22.70
CA ILE A 209 -2.45 25.37 -21.60
C ILE A 209 -1.91 26.78 -21.79
N LYS A 210 -2.77 27.71 -22.20
CA LYS A 210 -2.46 29.14 -22.08
C LYS A 210 -2.37 29.45 -20.60
N THR A 211 -1.16 29.49 -20.06
CA THR A 211 -0.91 30.03 -18.73
C THR A 211 -1.08 31.54 -18.81
N ASP A 212 -2.32 32.01 -18.75
CA ASP A 212 -2.61 33.43 -18.58
C ASP A 212 -2.02 33.83 -17.22
N GLY A 213 -0.86 34.49 -17.26
CA GLY A 213 -0.10 34.90 -16.10
C GLY A 213 -0.99 35.71 -15.16
N LYS A 214 -1.39 35.09 -14.04
CA LYS A 214 -2.10 35.79 -12.97
C LYS A 214 -1.12 36.79 -12.36
N PRO A 215 -1.30 38.12 -12.49
CA PRO A 215 -0.39 39.07 -11.91
C PRO A 215 -0.42 38.91 -10.39
N LEU A 216 0.78 38.80 -9.82
CA LEU A 216 1.01 38.85 -8.38
C LEU A 216 0.24 40.05 -7.82
N LYS A 217 -0.68 39.76 -6.91
CA LYS A 217 -1.56 40.72 -6.24
C LYS A 217 -0.70 41.84 -5.66
N ALA A 218 -0.69 43.00 -6.32
CA ALA A 218 0.05 44.17 -5.89
C ALA A 218 -0.38 44.55 -4.47
N ALA A 219 0.61 44.78 -3.61
CA ALA A 219 0.44 45.20 -2.23
C ALA A 219 -0.44 46.46 -2.15
N VAL A 220 -1.57 46.35 -1.46
CA VAL A 220 -2.39 47.49 -1.08
C VAL A 220 -1.59 48.32 -0.06
N LYS A 221 -0.99 49.43 -0.51
CA LYS A 221 -0.50 50.49 0.36
C LYS A 221 -1.71 51.11 1.08
N LYS A 222 -1.73 51.06 2.41
CA LYS A 222 -2.64 51.87 3.25
C LYS A 222 -2.34 53.36 2.99
N PRO A 223 -3.33 54.22 2.72
CA PRO A 223 -3.10 55.66 2.68
C PRO A 223 -2.91 56.20 4.10
N GLU A 224 -1.84 56.96 4.29
CA GLU A 224 -1.58 57.77 5.48
C GLU A 224 -2.67 58.84 5.62
N LYS A 225 -3.22 58.98 6.83
CA LYS A 225 -4.13 60.08 7.17
C LYS A 225 -3.32 61.36 7.28
N ILE A 226 -3.56 62.30 6.37
CA ILE A 226 -3.12 63.69 6.53
C ILE A 226 -3.98 64.31 7.63
N ALA A 227 -3.36 64.71 8.74
CA ALA A 227 -3.97 65.56 9.74
C ALA A 227 -3.93 67.00 9.24
N ALA A 228 -5.09 67.61 9.08
CA ALA A 228 -5.25 69.05 8.87
C ALA A 228 -5.03 69.78 10.20
N THR A 229 -4.11 70.74 10.22
CA THR A 229 -4.00 71.79 11.25
C THR A 229 -4.57 73.08 10.66
N ALA A 230 -5.55 73.65 11.36
CA ALA A 230 -6.01 75.03 11.26
C ALA A 230 -5.88 75.65 12.66
#